data_AF-A0AA45TVF7-F1
#
_entry.id   AF-A0AA45TVF7-F1
#
_cell.length_a   1.000
_cell.length_b   1.000
_cell.length_c   1.000
_cell.angle_alpha   90.00
_cell.angle_beta   90.00
_cell.angle_gamma   90.00
#
_symmetry.space_group_name_H-M   'P 1'
#
loop_
_entity.id
_entity.type
_entity.pdbx_description
1 polymer ?
#
loop_
_entity_poly.entity_id
_entity_poly.type
_entity_poly.pdbx_seq_one_letter_code
_entity_poly.pdbx_strand_id
1 'polypeptide(L)'
;MALPESSVSVACRSLADFVRESFRLQGQTVRVPIGTPAAAAPATGDTDHRVNLFFHRFEPPPMGADVLPGQTWFLRVHCLVTAFAAAEDTVSAGENDLRLLGEVIRFFHEKPVMDALDASGEVVRLQLIFQPLSLDDINRLWSTQKDVVYRPSVAYEVALVPVVPRTRTREAPRVVSVGAHVQPRTQRGPVPAVPAWTPPLARLRVDPRLEDWAPQVGFVRAGTCTQSLVFEVGSPELAGFTPEVVVAGAAGASVHFRWDVWDQTLGWRTVDTAVDMTPAVLEVDPEQPPATSRVPVPLPFSDHAGQAVLYAVRRYRRAADGPEGVELEARGNPVFVTLHGGGA
;
A
#
# COMPACT_ATOMS: atom_id res chain seq x y z
N MET A 1 -19.73 26.73 7.71
CA MET A 1 -19.17 25.97 6.56
C MET A 1 -18.28 24.88 7.15
N ALA A 2 -18.39 23.64 6.69
CA ALA A 2 -17.55 22.55 7.19
C ALA A 2 -16.07 22.78 6.79
N LEU A 3 -15.14 22.32 7.63
CA LEU A 3 -13.71 22.35 7.32
C LEU A 3 -13.41 21.38 6.16
N PRO A 4 -12.33 21.60 5.39
CA PRO A 4 -11.90 20.65 4.37
C PRO A 4 -11.58 19.28 4.97
N GLU A 5 -11.91 18.24 4.22
CA GLU A 5 -11.61 16.86 4.57
C GLU A 5 -10.09 16.61 4.57
N SER A 6 -9.59 16.04 5.66
CA SER A 6 -8.19 15.64 5.81
C SER A 6 -8.04 14.13 5.73
N SER A 7 -6.87 13.64 5.31
CA SER A 7 -6.56 12.20 5.26
C SER A 7 -6.74 11.51 6.61
N VAL A 8 -6.44 12.20 7.71
CA VAL A 8 -6.68 11.71 9.08
C VAL A 8 -8.18 11.58 9.36
N SER A 9 -8.99 12.57 8.97
CA SER A 9 -10.44 12.49 9.13
C SER A 9 -11.06 11.39 8.27
N VAL A 10 -10.53 11.13 7.08
CA VAL A 10 -10.95 10.01 6.23
C VAL A 10 -10.69 8.68 6.94
N ALA A 11 -9.47 8.48 7.46
CA ALA A 11 -9.09 7.27 8.18
C ALA A 11 -9.89 7.04 9.47
N CYS A 12 -10.13 8.08 10.27
CA CYS A 12 -10.97 7.96 11.46
C CYS A 12 -12.44 7.64 11.12
N ARG A 13 -12.97 8.20 10.03
CA ARG A 13 -14.33 7.90 9.55
C ARG A 13 -14.46 6.51 8.98
N SER A 14 -13.47 6.02 8.23
CA SER A 14 -13.49 4.65 7.72
C SER A 14 -13.57 3.63 8.86
N LEU A 15 -12.93 3.89 10.00
CA LEU A 15 -13.08 3.06 11.20
C LEU A 15 -14.51 3.09 11.77
N ALA A 16 -15.11 4.28 11.85
CA ALA A 16 -16.51 4.41 12.29
C ALA A 16 -17.49 3.71 11.35
N ASP A 17 -17.26 3.81 10.05
CA ASP A 17 -18.08 3.18 9.02
C ASP A 17 -17.92 1.65 9.05
N PHE A 18 -16.70 1.14 9.27
CA PHE A 18 -16.46 -0.29 9.48
C PHE A 18 -17.26 -0.82 10.67
N VAL A 19 -17.16 -0.20 11.84
CA VAL A 19 -17.92 -0.64 13.04
C VAL A 19 -19.43 -0.60 12.78
N ARG A 20 -19.92 0.49 12.16
CA ARG A 20 -21.34 0.66 11.84
C ARG A 20 -21.83 -0.44 10.90
N GLU A 21 -21.06 -0.74 9.87
CA GLU A 21 -21.38 -1.75 8.87
C GLU A 21 -21.33 -3.15 9.46
N SER A 22 -20.36 -3.46 10.33
CA SER A 22 -20.29 -4.75 11.03
C SER A 22 -21.54 -5.03 11.88
N PHE A 23 -22.05 -4.02 12.60
CA PHE A 23 -23.33 -4.16 13.32
C PHE A 23 -24.53 -4.29 12.37
N ARG A 24 -24.55 -3.51 11.27
CA ARG A 24 -25.62 -3.57 10.27
C ARG A 24 -25.75 -4.96 9.65
N LEU A 25 -24.63 -5.63 9.36
CA LEU A 25 -24.60 -6.99 8.84
C LEU A 25 -25.17 -8.03 9.82
N GLN A 26 -25.18 -7.73 11.11
CA GLN A 26 -25.83 -8.53 12.15
C GLN A 26 -27.31 -8.15 12.38
N GLY A 27 -27.87 -7.23 11.56
CA GLY A 27 -29.23 -6.75 11.70
C GLY A 27 -29.44 -5.72 12.82
N GLN A 28 -28.36 -5.18 13.40
CA GLN A 28 -28.43 -4.17 14.45
C GLN A 28 -28.22 -2.76 13.89
N THR A 29 -28.95 -1.78 14.44
CA THR A 29 -28.76 -0.36 14.10
C THR A 29 -28.06 0.32 15.26
N VAL A 30 -26.76 0.58 15.11
CA VAL A 30 -25.92 1.24 16.12
C VAL A 30 -25.35 2.53 15.55
N ARG A 31 -25.46 3.63 16.29
CA ARG A 31 -24.82 4.90 15.91
C ARG A 31 -23.36 4.88 16.31
N VAL A 32 -22.49 5.35 15.41
CA VAL A 32 -21.04 5.38 15.66
C VAL A 32 -20.53 6.83 15.57
N PRO A 33 -20.80 7.68 16.58
CA PRO A 33 -20.31 9.05 16.61
C PRO A 33 -18.78 9.09 16.82
N ILE A 34 -18.13 10.06 16.19
CA ILE A 34 -16.73 10.42 16.46
C ILE A 34 -16.74 11.69 17.31
N GLY A 35 -16.17 11.63 18.51
CA GLY A 35 -16.16 12.75 19.43
C GLY A 35 -15.81 12.35 20.86
N THR A 36 -15.96 13.31 21.77
CA THR A 36 -15.80 13.02 23.20
C THR A 36 -16.94 12.13 23.70
N PRO A 37 -16.71 11.24 24.67
CA PRO A 37 -17.79 10.51 25.35
C PRO A 37 -18.89 11.45 25.86
N ALA A 38 -18.53 12.65 26.30
CA ALA A 38 -19.47 13.70 26.69
C ALA A 38 -20.47 14.08 25.59
N ALA A 39 -19.99 14.30 24.37
CA ALA A 39 -20.83 14.68 23.24
C ALA A 39 -21.65 13.51 22.66
N ALA A 40 -21.21 12.27 22.88
CA ALA A 40 -21.87 11.07 22.39
C ALA A 40 -22.89 10.47 23.37
N ALA A 41 -22.93 10.97 24.61
CA ALA A 41 -23.85 10.45 25.61
C ALA A 41 -25.32 10.63 25.18
N PRO A 42 -26.18 9.63 25.47
CA PRO A 42 -27.58 9.67 25.10
C PRO A 42 -28.30 10.80 25.83
N ALA A 43 -29.20 11.49 25.13
CA ALA A 43 -30.10 12.45 25.74
C ALA A 43 -31.18 11.73 26.58
N THR A 44 -31.92 12.46 27.42
CA THR A 44 -33.04 11.88 28.16
C THR A 44 -34.10 11.35 27.20
N GLY A 45 -34.49 10.07 27.36
CA GLY A 45 -35.48 9.41 26.49
C GLY A 45 -34.94 8.82 25.19
N ASP A 46 -33.62 8.86 25.02
CA ASP A 46 -32.93 8.32 23.86
C ASP A 46 -32.78 6.80 23.95
N THR A 47 -33.36 6.09 22.99
CA THR A 47 -33.38 4.63 22.93
C THR A 47 -32.34 4.05 21.97
N ASP A 48 -31.52 4.90 21.33
CA ASP A 48 -30.57 4.43 20.34
C ASP A 48 -29.28 3.88 20.99
N HIS A 49 -28.85 2.71 20.55
CA HIS A 49 -27.53 2.18 20.87
C HIS A 49 -26.43 2.98 20.17
N ARG A 50 -25.36 3.30 20.90
CA ARG A 50 -24.20 4.01 20.36
C ARG A 50 -22.88 3.35 20.74
N VAL A 51 -21.93 3.41 19.82
CA VAL A 51 -20.52 3.11 20.05
C VAL A 51 -19.72 4.36 19.71
N ASN A 52 -19.26 5.09 20.73
CA ASN A 52 -18.47 6.29 20.54
C ASN A 52 -17.00 5.96 20.23
N LEU A 53 -16.44 6.60 19.22
CA LEU A 53 -15.01 6.55 18.91
C LEU A 53 -14.34 7.88 19.31
N PHE A 54 -13.56 7.86 20.38
CA PHE A 54 -12.86 9.02 20.90
C PHE A 54 -11.35 8.95 20.60
N PHE A 55 -10.92 9.62 19.54
CA PHE A 55 -9.50 9.74 19.19
C PHE A 55 -8.83 10.82 20.06
N HIS A 56 -8.04 10.40 21.06
CA HIS A 56 -7.58 11.27 22.14
C HIS A 56 -6.08 11.55 22.14
N ARG A 57 -5.28 10.83 21.33
CA ARG A 57 -3.83 11.03 21.23
C ARG A 57 -3.35 10.70 19.83
N PHE A 58 -2.47 11.54 19.28
CA PHE A 58 -1.89 11.41 17.95
C PHE A 58 -0.37 11.52 18.09
N GLU A 59 0.35 10.51 17.66
CA GLU A 59 1.81 10.45 17.83
C GLU A 59 2.50 9.94 16.57
N PRO A 60 3.75 10.36 16.30
CA PRO A 60 4.60 9.65 15.36
C PRO A 60 4.77 8.19 15.78
N PRO A 61 5.05 7.28 14.81
CA PRO A 61 5.59 5.99 15.15
C PRO A 61 6.93 6.16 15.87
N PRO A 62 7.23 5.31 16.87
CA PRO A 62 8.46 5.41 17.67
C PRO A 62 9.72 5.18 16.83
N MET A 63 9.59 4.45 15.73
CA MET A 63 10.56 4.35 14.65
C MET A 63 9.82 4.64 13.35
N GLY A 64 10.22 5.69 12.64
CA GLY A 64 9.66 6.07 11.35
C GLY A 64 10.72 6.04 10.26
N ALA A 65 10.29 5.94 9.00
CA ALA A 65 11.16 6.24 7.88
C ALA A 65 11.55 7.73 7.93
N ASP A 66 12.72 8.07 7.41
CA ASP A 66 13.07 9.47 7.14
C ASP A 66 12.14 10.01 6.04
N VAL A 67 11.03 10.63 6.46
CA VAL A 67 10.04 11.20 5.55
C VAL A 67 10.52 12.58 5.12
N LEU A 68 10.75 12.74 3.82
CA LEU A 68 11.11 14.03 3.23
C LEU A 68 9.88 14.97 3.18
N PRO A 69 10.08 16.30 3.15
CA PRO A 69 9.00 17.22 2.84
C PRO A 69 8.25 16.79 1.58
N GLY A 70 6.92 16.80 1.61
CA GLY A 70 6.08 16.38 0.49
C GLY A 70 5.92 14.86 0.31
N GLN A 71 6.48 14.03 1.19
CA GLN A 71 6.09 12.61 1.27
C GLN A 71 4.96 12.41 2.29
N THR A 72 4.17 11.35 2.11
CA THR A 72 3.16 10.96 3.08
C THR A 72 3.83 10.54 4.39
N TRP A 73 3.36 11.13 5.49
CA TRP A 73 3.76 10.74 6.84
C TRP A 73 2.66 9.91 7.49
N PHE A 74 3.01 9.03 8.42
CA PHE A 74 2.07 8.14 9.10
C PHE A 74 2.07 8.42 10.60
N LEU A 75 0.89 8.35 11.20
CA LEU A 75 0.66 8.52 12.63
C LEU A 75 0.13 7.24 13.27
N ARG A 76 0.37 7.14 14.58
CA ARG A 76 -0.38 6.30 15.50
C ARG A 76 -1.46 7.15 16.14
N VAL A 77 -2.69 6.68 16.09
CA VAL A 77 -3.84 7.38 16.66
C VAL A 77 -4.47 6.49 17.72
N HIS A 78 -4.58 6.99 18.94
CA HIS A 78 -5.18 6.25 20.04
C HIS A 78 -6.66 6.59 20.16
N CYS A 79 -7.49 5.57 20.12
CA CYS A 79 -8.94 5.63 20.15
C CYS A 79 -9.46 4.92 21.41
N LEU A 80 -10.23 5.63 22.23
CA LEU A 80 -11.05 5.03 23.27
C LEU A 80 -12.43 4.74 22.69
N VAL A 81 -12.85 3.48 22.74
CA VAL A 81 -14.16 3.04 22.30
C VAL A 81 -15.06 2.84 23.50
N THR A 82 -16.21 3.53 23.51
CA THR A 82 -17.14 3.54 24.65
C THR A 82 -18.54 3.18 24.17
N ALA A 83 -19.20 2.25 24.86
CA ALA A 83 -20.58 1.90 24.57
C ALA A 83 -21.56 2.79 25.37
N PHE A 84 -22.66 3.12 24.71
CA PHE A 84 -23.85 3.73 25.30
C PHE A 84 -25.08 3.00 24.77
N ALA A 85 -25.48 1.95 25.47
CA ALA A 85 -26.66 1.19 25.14
C ALA A 85 -27.90 1.68 25.88
N ALA A 86 -29.06 1.49 25.24
CA ALA A 86 -30.35 1.61 25.91
C ALA A 86 -30.72 0.30 26.61
N ALA A 87 -31.57 0.39 27.64
CA ALA A 87 -32.22 -0.79 28.20
C ALA A 87 -33.33 -1.24 27.25
N GLU A 88 -33.38 -2.53 26.95
CA GLU A 88 -34.35 -3.12 26.01
C GLU A 88 -34.87 -4.44 26.59
N ASP A 89 -36.18 -4.64 26.50
CA ASP A 89 -36.88 -5.81 27.03
C ASP A 89 -36.50 -6.12 28.49
N THR A 90 -35.89 -7.29 28.73
CA THR A 90 -35.41 -7.75 30.04
C THR A 90 -33.92 -7.49 30.25
N VAL A 91 -33.25 -6.83 29.31
CA VAL A 91 -31.80 -6.63 29.33
C VAL A 91 -31.48 -5.21 29.80
N SER A 92 -30.65 -5.12 30.84
CA SER A 92 -30.23 -3.83 31.38
C SER A 92 -29.30 -3.09 30.40
N ALA A 93 -29.31 -1.76 30.46
CA ALA A 93 -28.38 -0.94 29.66
C ALA A 93 -26.91 -1.34 29.88
N GLY A 94 -26.52 -1.67 31.12
CA GLY A 94 -25.16 -2.10 31.43
C GLY A 94 -24.78 -3.46 30.82
N GLU A 95 -25.73 -4.38 30.69
CA GLU A 95 -25.49 -5.64 29.97
C GLU A 95 -25.39 -5.40 28.47
N ASN A 96 -26.25 -4.54 27.90
CA ASN A 96 -26.15 -4.16 26.49
C ASN A 96 -24.83 -3.41 26.20
N ASP A 97 -24.31 -2.58 27.12
CA ASP A 97 -22.99 -1.97 26.98
C ASP A 97 -21.90 -3.04 26.81
N LEU A 98 -21.95 -4.13 27.60
CA LEU A 98 -21.01 -5.24 27.50
C LEU A 98 -21.17 -6.01 26.19
N ARG A 99 -22.41 -6.21 25.71
CA ARG A 99 -22.68 -6.87 24.42
C ARG A 99 -22.13 -6.05 23.25
N LEU A 100 -22.36 -4.74 23.23
CA LEU A 100 -21.84 -3.85 22.19
C LEU A 100 -20.30 -3.84 22.19
N LEU A 101 -19.66 -3.71 23.35
CA LEU A 101 -18.20 -3.76 23.44
C LEU A 101 -17.64 -5.12 23.04
N GLY A 102 -18.29 -6.21 23.46
CA GLY A 102 -17.90 -7.57 23.08
C GLY A 102 -17.84 -7.76 21.56
N GLU A 103 -18.86 -7.28 20.84
CA GLU A 103 -18.88 -7.33 19.38
C GLU A 103 -17.81 -6.45 18.75
N VAL A 104 -17.59 -5.23 19.25
CA VAL A 104 -16.49 -4.38 18.76
C VAL A 104 -15.13 -5.05 18.93
N ILE A 105 -14.88 -5.65 20.10
CA ILE A 105 -13.65 -6.40 20.35
C ILE A 105 -13.52 -7.56 19.37
N ARG A 106 -14.62 -8.29 19.13
CA ARG A 106 -14.65 -9.39 18.17
C ARG A 106 -14.35 -8.91 16.74
N PHE A 107 -14.98 -7.83 16.27
CA PHE A 107 -14.73 -7.26 14.94
C PHE A 107 -13.26 -6.93 14.72
N PHE A 108 -12.62 -6.25 15.67
CA PHE A 108 -11.21 -5.88 15.57
C PHE A 108 -10.25 -7.05 15.77
N HIS A 109 -10.64 -8.06 16.56
CA HIS A 109 -9.84 -9.27 16.73
C HIS A 109 -9.87 -10.18 15.49
N GLU A 110 -11.03 -10.32 14.84
CA GLU A 110 -11.18 -11.10 13.60
C GLU A 110 -10.59 -10.39 12.39
N LYS A 111 -10.69 -9.06 12.33
CA LYS A 111 -10.15 -8.23 11.24
C LYS A 111 -9.28 -7.08 11.77
N PRO A 112 -8.07 -7.37 12.29
CA PRO A 112 -7.18 -6.36 12.86
C PRO A 112 -6.54 -5.45 11.81
N VAL A 113 -6.56 -5.85 10.53
CA VAL A 113 -6.11 -5.03 9.41
C VAL A 113 -7.31 -4.71 8.54
N MET A 114 -7.61 -3.43 8.38
CA MET A 114 -8.74 -2.96 7.58
C MET A 114 -8.51 -3.16 6.08
N ASP A 115 -9.60 -3.08 5.33
CA ASP A 115 -9.53 -3.03 3.87
C ASP A 115 -8.78 -1.77 3.40
N ALA A 116 -8.34 -1.81 2.15
CA ALA A 116 -7.65 -0.68 1.54
C ALA A 116 -8.56 0.55 1.52
N LEU A 117 -8.02 1.68 2.00
CA LEU A 117 -8.65 2.98 2.04
C LEU A 117 -7.86 3.94 1.17
N ASP A 118 -8.53 4.64 0.26
CA ASP A 118 -7.95 5.80 -0.41
C ASP A 118 -8.11 7.05 0.47
N ALA A 119 -6.98 7.53 1.01
CA ALA A 119 -6.90 8.74 1.80
C ALA A 119 -6.22 9.86 0.99
N SER A 120 -6.92 10.45 0.03
CA SER A 120 -6.42 11.54 -0.83
C SER A 120 -5.29 11.11 -1.79
N GLY A 121 -5.53 10.02 -2.51
CA GLY A 121 -4.61 9.40 -3.46
C GLY A 121 -3.54 8.53 -2.81
N GLU A 122 -3.60 8.32 -1.49
CA GLU A 122 -2.75 7.38 -0.76
C GLU A 122 -3.57 6.17 -0.36
N VAL A 123 -3.24 5.01 -0.92
CA VAL A 123 -3.93 3.76 -0.58
C VAL A 123 -3.25 3.13 0.62
N VAL A 124 -3.95 3.11 1.75
CA VAL A 124 -3.44 2.59 3.03
C VAL A 124 -4.31 1.47 3.57
N ARG A 125 -3.77 0.66 4.48
CA ARG A 125 -4.54 -0.26 5.31
C ARG A 125 -4.26 0.07 6.77
N LEU A 126 -5.30 0.46 7.50
CA LEU A 126 -5.18 0.77 8.92
C LEU A 126 -5.04 -0.53 9.71
N GLN A 127 -4.19 -0.53 10.73
CA GLN A 127 -4.02 -1.65 11.64
C GLN A 127 -4.53 -1.27 13.04
N LEU A 128 -5.36 -2.13 13.62
CA LEU A 128 -5.94 -1.98 14.93
C LEU A 128 -5.14 -2.85 15.91
N ILE A 129 -4.63 -2.23 16.96
CA ILE A 129 -3.84 -2.89 17.99
C ILE A 129 -4.54 -2.65 19.33
N PHE A 130 -4.96 -3.73 19.99
CA PHE A 130 -5.57 -3.62 21.31
C PHE A 130 -4.56 -3.02 22.30
N GLN A 131 -4.95 -1.94 22.97
CA GLN A 131 -4.09 -1.24 23.90
C GLN A 131 -4.62 -1.42 25.33
N PRO A 132 -3.95 -2.20 26.18
CA PRO A 132 -4.30 -2.25 27.59
C PRO A 132 -4.01 -0.89 28.21
N LEU A 133 -5.02 -0.32 28.88
CA LEU A 133 -4.86 0.89 29.67
C LEU A 133 -4.70 0.54 31.15
N SER A 134 -3.84 1.28 31.85
CA SER A 134 -3.80 1.23 33.30
C SER A 134 -5.05 1.86 33.91
N LEU A 135 -5.34 1.53 35.17
CA LEU A 135 -6.45 2.14 35.91
C LEU A 135 -6.27 3.66 36.02
N ASP A 136 -5.03 4.13 36.16
CA ASP A 136 -4.72 5.56 36.21
C ASP A 136 -4.98 6.27 34.87
N ASP A 137 -4.61 5.64 33.75
CA ASP A 137 -4.84 6.21 32.40
C ASP A 137 -6.34 6.33 32.10
N ILE A 138 -7.10 5.28 32.41
CA ILE A 138 -8.55 5.26 32.29
C ILE A 138 -9.18 6.36 33.15
N ASN A 139 -8.77 6.49 34.42
CA ASN A 139 -9.27 7.52 35.32
C ASN A 139 -8.94 8.94 34.82
N ARG A 140 -7.73 9.13 34.28
CA ARG A 140 -7.34 10.42 33.67
C ARG A 140 -8.22 10.76 32.48
N LEU A 141 -8.44 9.82 31.56
CA LEU A 141 -9.31 10.04 30.40
C LEU A 141 -10.74 10.41 30.84
N TRP A 142 -11.32 9.68 31.78
CA TRP A 142 -12.69 9.90 32.24
C TRP A 142 -12.86 11.15 33.12
N SER A 143 -11.86 11.55 33.91
CA SER A 143 -11.93 12.76 34.74
C SER A 143 -12.09 14.06 33.93
N THR A 144 -11.71 14.03 32.64
CA THR A 144 -11.92 15.16 31.72
C THR A 144 -13.33 15.23 31.13
N GLN A 145 -14.15 14.19 31.29
CA GLN A 145 -15.46 14.05 30.63
C GLN A 145 -16.64 14.59 31.45
N LYS A 146 -16.36 15.33 32.55
CA LYS A 146 -17.19 16.06 33.54
C LYS A 146 -18.70 15.81 33.64
N ASP A 147 -19.43 15.69 32.54
CA ASP A 147 -20.88 15.57 32.47
C ASP A 147 -21.38 14.15 32.14
N VAL A 148 -20.47 13.18 32.01
CA VAL A 148 -20.81 11.78 31.70
C VAL A 148 -20.25 10.81 32.74
N VAL A 149 -21.13 9.91 33.20
CA VAL A 149 -20.79 8.84 34.12
C VAL A 149 -19.80 7.90 33.45
N TYR A 150 -18.80 7.46 34.22
CA TYR A 150 -17.85 6.43 33.82
C TYR A 150 -18.57 5.22 33.17
N ARG A 151 -18.16 4.87 31.94
CA ARG A 151 -18.70 3.73 31.18
C ARG A 151 -17.62 2.68 30.88
N PRO A 152 -18.01 1.40 30.72
CA PRO A 152 -17.15 0.40 30.11
C PRO A 152 -16.54 0.93 28.81
N SER A 153 -15.23 0.77 28.65
CA SER A 153 -14.50 1.24 27.46
C SER A 153 -13.29 0.35 27.18
N VAL A 154 -12.89 0.30 25.91
CA VAL A 154 -11.67 -0.37 25.46
C VAL A 154 -10.84 0.59 24.62
N ALA A 155 -9.52 0.46 24.66
CA ALA A 155 -8.64 1.33 23.89
C ALA A 155 -7.94 0.56 22.77
N TYR A 156 -7.80 1.24 21.64
CA TYR A 156 -7.08 0.75 20.49
C TYR A 156 -6.10 1.79 20.01
N GLU A 157 -4.96 1.33 19.55
CA GLU A 157 -4.10 2.08 18.68
C GLU A 157 -4.46 1.77 17.22
N VAL A 158 -4.66 2.82 16.44
CA VAL A 158 -4.84 2.79 15.00
C VAL A 158 -3.51 3.21 14.37
N ALA A 159 -2.77 2.23 13.83
CA ALA A 159 -1.50 2.45 13.16
C ALA A 159 -1.70 2.73 11.67
N LEU A 160 -0.68 3.36 11.07
CA LEU A 160 -0.62 3.72 9.64
C LEU A 160 -1.68 4.74 9.20
N VAL A 161 -2.08 5.65 10.08
CA VAL A 161 -2.99 6.74 9.72
C VAL A 161 -2.23 7.78 8.89
N PRO A 162 -2.60 8.03 7.61
CA PRO A 162 -1.81 8.88 6.73
C PRO A 162 -2.07 10.37 6.96
N VAL A 163 -0.99 11.14 6.87
CA VAL A 163 -0.97 12.60 6.72
C VAL A 163 -0.44 12.89 5.33
N VAL A 164 -1.36 13.06 4.38
CA VAL A 164 -0.99 13.31 2.98
C VAL A 164 -0.67 14.79 2.80
N PRO A 165 0.50 15.14 2.27
CA PRO A 165 0.88 16.53 2.05
C PRO A 165 0.06 17.12 0.91
N ARG A 166 -0.25 18.43 1.01
CA ARG A 166 -0.97 19.17 -0.04
C ARG A 166 -0.23 19.17 -1.37
N THR A 167 1.10 19.18 -1.33
CA THR A 167 1.97 19.10 -2.51
C THR A 167 2.88 17.91 -2.32
N ARG A 168 2.71 16.88 -3.16
CA ARG A 168 3.57 15.70 -3.10
C ARG A 168 4.92 16.00 -3.73
N THR A 169 5.98 15.52 -3.11
CA THR A 169 7.31 15.54 -3.72
C THR A 169 7.32 14.53 -4.85
N ARG A 170 7.90 14.95 -5.99
CA ARG A 170 8.11 14.05 -7.12
C ARG A 170 9.25 13.11 -6.77
N GLU A 171 8.95 11.82 -6.76
CA GLU A 171 9.96 10.80 -6.53
C GLU A 171 10.98 10.83 -7.69
N ALA A 172 12.25 10.68 -7.34
CA ALA A 172 13.37 10.67 -8.28
C ALA A 172 13.35 9.38 -9.13
N PRO A 173 14.03 9.37 -10.30
CA PRO A 173 14.21 8.11 -11.03
C PRO A 173 15.08 7.17 -10.20
N ARG A 174 14.95 5.87 -10.45
CA ARG A 174 15.73 4.85 -9.74
C ARG A 174 17.12 4.72 -10.34
N VAL A 175 18.10 4.46 -9.48
CA VAL A 175 19.48 4.19 -9.91
C VAL A 175 19.55 2.78 -10.46
N VAL A 176 19.88 2.66 -11.74
CA VAL A 176 19.95 1.36 -12.46
C VAL A 176 21.39 0.88 -12.62
N SER A 177 22.33 1.81 -12.81
CA SER A 177 23.74 1.50 -13.02
C SER A 177 24.62 2.56 -12.38
N VAL A 178 25.82 2.18 -11.97
CA VAL A 178 26.80 3.08 -11.35
C VAL A 178 28.09 3.02 -12.13
N GLY A 179 28.61 4.18 -12.53
CA GLY A 179 29.91 4.32 -13.19
C GLY A 179 30.78 5.31 -12.42
N ALA A 180 32.09 5.04 -12.34
CA ALA A 180 33.06 5.94 -11.75
C ALA A 180 34.21 6.18 -12.72
N HIS A 181 34.58 7.44 -12.91
CA HIS A 181 35.70 7.83 -13.76
C HIS A 181 36.63 8.77 -13.01
N VAL A 182 37.93 8.48 -13.11
CA VAL A 182 38.99 9.26 -12.49
C VAL A 182 39.89 9.79 -13.59
N GLN A 183 40.02 11.12 -13.68
CA GLN A 183 40.95 11.75 -14.62
C GLN A 183 41.90 12.74 -13.94
N PRO A 184 43.15 12.86 -14.41
CA PRO A 184 44.08 13.88 -13.95
C PRO A 184 43.57 15.29 -14.26
N ARG A 185 43.79 16.24 -13.35
CA ARG A 185 43.40 17.66 -13.50
C ARG A 185 44.00 18.34 -14.74
N THR A 186 45.10 17.81 -15.26
CA THR A 186 45.83 18.32 -16.43
C THR A 186 45.24 17.87 -17.76
N GLN A 187 44.37 16.86 -17.78
CA GLN A 187 43.58 16.47 -18.94
C GLN A 187 42.15 17.03 -18.81
N ARG A 188 41.93 18.25 -19.31
CA ARG A 188 40.59 18.80 -19.55
C ARG A 188 40.08 18.33 -20.90
N GLY A 189 39.75 17.04 -21.01
CA GLY A 189 39.05 16.47 -22.16
C GLY A 189 37.58 16.21 -21.86
N PRO A 190 36.77 15.86 -22.87
CA PRO A 190 35.46 15.26 -22.64
C PRO A 190 35.61 14.02 -21.75
N VAL A 191 34.69 13.83 -20.80
CA VAL A 191 34.65 12.59 -20.01
C VAL A 191 34.31 11.44 -20.97
N PRO A 192 35.17 10.41 -21.10
CA PRO A 192 34.87 9.27 -21.95
C PRO A 192 33.64 8.52 -21.43
N ALA A 193 32.98 7.76 -22.31
CA ALA A 193 31.91 6.86 -21.90
C ALA A 193 32.44 5.92 -20.81
N VAL A 194 31.88 6.03 -19.61
CA VAL A 194 32.30 5.25 -18.44
C VAL A 194 31.57 3.92 -18.49
N PRO A 195 32.26 2.77 -18.44
CA PRO A 195 31.60 1.49 -18.25
C PRO A 195 30.78 1.54 -16.96
N ALA A 196 29.45 1.48 -17.11
CA ALA A 196 28.56 1.47 -15.97
C ALA A 196 28.39 0.03 -15.49
N TRP A 197 28.62 -0.21 -14.21
CA TRP A 197 28.27 -1.47 -13.60
C TRP A 197 26.76 -1.55 -13.45
N THR A 198 26.19 -2.67 -13.90
CA THR A 198 24.78 -3.01 -13.77
C THR A 198 24.71 -4.34 -12.99
N PRO A 199 23.80 -4.48 -12.01
CA PRO A 199 23.58 -5.75 -11.34
C PRO A 199 23.28 -6.87 -12.35
N PRO A 200 23.99 -8.01 -12.32
CA PRO A 200 23.65 -9.14 -13.18
C PRO A 200 22.29 -9.71 -12.79
N LEU A 201 21.54 -10.18 -13.78
CA LEU A 201 20.29 -10.89 -13.51
C LEU A 201 20.62 -12.28 -12.95
N ALA A 202 20.25 -12.52 -11.68
CA ALA A 202 20.35 -13.85 -11.10
C ALA A 202 19.39 -14.82 -11.80
N ARG A 203 19.64 -16.13 -11.64
CA ARG A 203 18.75 -17.17 -12.15
C ARG A 203 17.33 -16.96 -11.61
N LEU A 204 16.36 -16.91 -12.53
CA LEU A 204 14.97 -16.66 -12.19
C LEU A 204 14.36 -17.97 -11.70
N ARG A 205 13.76 -17.99 -10.52
CA ARG A 205 13.15 -19.19 -9.94
C ARG A 205 11.87 -18.85 -9.19
N VAL A 206 10.86 -19.67 -9.40
CA VAL A 206 9.56 -19.58 -8.73
C VAL A 206 9.30 -20.91 -8.01
N ASP A 207 8.89 -20.83 -6.74
CA ASP A 207 8.35 -21.99 -6.01
C ASP A 207 6.81 -21.90 -6.00
N PRO A 208 6.10 -22.71 -6.81
CA PRO A 208 4.66 -22.63 -6.90
C PRO A 208 3.94 -23.13 -5.64
N ARG A 209 4.65 -23.73 -4.68
CA ARG A 209 4.08 -24.18 -3.40
C ARG A 209 3.83 -23.03 -2.44
N LEU A 210 4.51 -21.89 -2.63
CA LEU A 210 4.26 -20.68 -1.87
C LEU A 210 3.07 -19.97 -2.48
N GLU A 211 2.01 -19.79 -1.71
CA GLU A 211 0.78 -19.19 -2.21
C GLU A 211 1.00 -17.79 -2.80
N ASP A 212 1.90 -17.01 -2.21
CA ASP A 212 2.30 -15.66 -2.60
C ASP A 212 3.44 -15.60 -3.63
N TRP A 213 3.77 -16.71 -4.30
CA TRP A 213 4.84 -16.73 -5.29
C TRP A 213 4.66 -15.63 -6.35
N ALA A 214 5.73 -14.89 -6.65
CA ALA A 214 5.69 -13.82 -7.64
C ALA A 214 6.39 -14.26 -8.93
N PRO A 215 5.84 -13.95 -10.13
CA PRO A 215 6.53 -14.21 -11.39
C PRO A 215 7.92 -13.56 -11.41
N GLN A 216 8.87 -14.17 -12.09
CA GLN A 216 10.21 -13.58 -12.25
C GLN A 216 10.48 -13.29 -13.73
N VAL A 217 11.07 -12.15 -14.06
CA VAL A 217 11.24 -11.68 -15.44
C VAL A 217 12.64 -11.15 -15.76
N GLY A 218 13.00 -11.20 -17.04
CA GLY A 218 14.24 -10.66 -17.60
C GLY A 218 14.04 -10.17 -19.04
N PHE A 219 14.74 -9.11 -19.46
CA PHE A 219 14.74 -8.70 -20.86
C PHE A 219 15.68 -9.59 -21.66
N VAL A 220 15.21 -10.12 -22.78
CA VAL A 220 16.03 -10.89 -23.70
C VAL A 220 16.71 -9.93 -24.68
N ARG A 221 18.05 -9.92 -24.70
CA ARG A 221 18.87 -9.15 -25.65
C ARG A 221 20.05 -9.98 -26.10
N ALA A 222 20.26 -10.07 -27.42
CA ALA A 222 21.34 -10.85 -28.01
C ALA A 222 21.42 -12.32 -27.52
N GLY A 223 20.26 -12.91 -27.20
CA GLY A 223 20.16 -14.31 -26.75
C GLY A 223 20.33 -14.53 -25.25
N THR A 224 20.65 -13.51 -24.46
CA THR A 224 20.77 -13.60 -22.98
C THR A 224 19.76 -12.68 -22.29
N CYS A 225 19.58 -12.86 -20.99
CA CYS A 225 18.72 -12.03 -20.17
C CYS A 225 19.49 -10.97 -19.40
N THR A 226 18.93 -9.76 -19.37
CA THR A 226 19.42 -8.65 -18.55
C THR A 226 18.29 -8.07 -17.70
N GLN A 227 18.65 -7.53 -16.54
CA GLN A 227 17.71 -6.80 -15.69
C GLN A 227 17.47 -5.38 -16.21
N SER A 228 18.43 -4.79 -16.94
CA SER A 228 18.28 -3.42 -17.39
C SER A 228 18.82 -3.15 -18.79
N LEU A 229 18.21 -2.18 -19.42
CA LEU A 229 18.55 -1.66 -20.74
C LEU A 229 18.68 -0.14 -20.66
N VAL A 230 19.64 0.40 -21.40
CA VAL A 230 19.91 1.84 -21.49
C VAL A 230 20.04 2.20 -22.96
N PHE A 231 19.34 3.25 -23.38
CA PHE A 231 19.37 3.74 -24.75
C PHE A 231 19.43 5.27 -24.79
N GLU A 232 20.05 5.80 -25.84
CA GLU A 232 19.92 7.21 -26.20
C GLU A 232 18.64 7.43 -27.01
N VAL A 233 17.88 8.49 -26.68
CA VAL A 233 16.67 8.88 -27.40
C VAL A 233 17.03 9.22 -28.85
N GLY A 234 16.29 8.64 -29.81
CA GLY A 234 16.54 8.82 -31.25
C GLY A 234 17.68 7.96 -31.81
N SER A 235 18.33 7.12 -31.01
CA SER A 235 19.35 6.19 -31.51
C SER A 235 18.74 5.13 -32.46
N PRO A 236 19.49 4.67 -33.48
CA PRO A 236 19.06 3.56 -34.34
C PRO A 236 18.81 2.27 -33.55
N GLU A 237 19.57 2.06 -32.46
CA GLU A 237 19.38 0.93 -31.55
C GLU A 237 17.98 0.94 -30.93
N LEU A 238 17.52 2.10 -30.42
CA LEU A 238 16.18 2.23 -29.86
C LEU A 238 15.09 2.06 -30.93
N ALA A 239 15.28 2.65 -32.11
CA ALA A 239 14.30 2.56 -33.20
C ALA A 239 14.08 1.12 -33.71
N GLY A 240 15.12 0.29 -33.67
CA GLY A 240 15.04 -1.13 -34.04
C GLY A 240 14.72 -2.08 -32.88
N PHE A 241 14.60 -1.58 -31.65
CA PHE A 241 14.44 -2.43 -30.48
C PHE A 241 12.97 -2.78 -30.22
N THR A 242 12.66 -4.08 -30.28
CA THR A 242 11.39 -4.63 -29.77
C THR A 242 11.70 -5.41 -28.51
N PRO A 243 11.19 -5.01 -27.33
CA PRO A 243 11.52 -5.69 -26.09
C PRO A 243 10.86 -7.08 -26.07
N GLU A 244 11.68 -8.11 -25.91
CA GLU A 244 11.24 -9.45 -25.60
C GLU A 244 11.54 -9.73 -24.13
N VAL A 245 10.57 -10.27 -23.41
CA VAL A 245 10.67 -10.56 -21.97
C VAL A 245 10.48 -12.04 -21.75
N VAL A 246 11.39 -12.65 -20.98
CA VAL A 246 11.22 -14.02 -20.50
C VAL A 246 10.54 -14.00 -19.13
N VAL A 247 9.67 -14.98 -18.88
CA VAL A 247 8.95 -15.13 -17.60
C VAL A 247 9.20 -16.52 -17.01
N ALA A 248 9.59 -16.58 -15.74
CA ALA A 248 9.48 -17.77 -14.92
C ALA A 248 8.21 -17.68 -14.05
N GLY A 249 7.42 -18.75 -14.03
CA GLY A 249 6.17 -18.85 -13.30
C GLY A 249 5.49 -20.21 -13.46
N ALA A 250 4.46 -20.48 -12.66
CA ALA A 250 3.75 -21.75 -12.72
C ALA A 250 2.92 -21.88 -14.01
N ALA A 251 2.94 -23.08 -14.60
CA ALA A 251 2.10 -23.40 -15.75
C ALA A 251 0.61 -23.19 -15.43
N GLY A 252 -0.12 -22.60 -16.36
CA GLY A 252 -1.55 -22.30 -16.21
C GLY A 252 -1.87 -21.03 -15.41
N ALA A 253 -0.88 -20.39 -14.78
CA ALA A 253 -1.08 -19.08 -14.16
C ALA A 253 -1.15 -17.98 -15.22
N SER A 254 -2.06 -17.01 -15.06
CA SER A 254 -2.07 -15.80 -15.87
C SER A 254 -1.18 -14.74 -15.24
N VAL A 255 -0.30 -14.15 -16.04
CA VAL A 255 0.60 -13.07 -15.67
C VAL A 255 0.32 -11.88 -16.56
N HIS A 256 0.08 -10.73 -15.92
CA HIS A 256 -0.15 -9.46 -16.58
C HIS A 256 1.11 -8.59 -16.49
N PHE A 257 1.42 -7.87 -17.56
CA PHE A 257 2.55 -6.95 -17.58
C PHE A 257 2.13 -5.51 -17.29
N ARG A 258 2.91 -4.83 -16.46
CA ARG A 258 2.65 -3.44 -16.05
C ARG A 258 3.92 -2.64 -16.03
N TRP A 259 3.88 -1.45 -16.63
CA TRP A 259 4.96 -0.49 -16.55
C TRP A 259 4.71 0.52 -15.43
N ASP A 260 5.74 0.80 -14.64
CA ASP A 260 5.84 2.09 -13.95
C ASP A 260 6.77 2.98 -14.78
N VAL A 261 6.30 4.17 -15.18
CA VAL A 261 7.00 5.11 -16.06
C VAL A 261 7.31 6.38 -15.29
N TRP A 262 8.54 6.85 -15.39
CA TRP A 262 9.01 8.11 -14.84
C TRP A 262 9.42 9.07 -15.94
N ASP A 263 8.96 10.32 -15.82
CA ASP A 263 9.56 11.46 -16.49
C ASP A 263 9.70 12.65 -15.52
N GLN A 264 10.45 13.67 -15.92
CA GLN A 264 10.73 14.84 -15.08
C GLN A 264 9.49 15.69 -14.77
N THR A 265 8.46 15.63 -15.62
CA THR A 265 7.27 16.47 -15.52
C THR A 265 6.25 15.85 -14.57
N LEU A 266 5.98 14.56 -14.72
CA LEU A 266 4.90 13.83 -14.06
C LEU A 266 5.40 12.97 -12.89
N GLY A 267 6.69 12.63 -12.84
CA GLY A 267 7.20 11.63 -11.91
C GLY A 267 6.74 10.22 -12.29
N TRP A 268 6.72 9.31 -11.31
CA TRP A 268 6.28 7.93 -11.51
C TRP A 268 4.76 7.85 -11.74
N ARG A 269 4.35 7.14 -12.79
CA ARG A 269 2.98 6.75 -13.08
C ARG A 269 2.92 5.29 -13.48
N THR A 270 1.82 4.63 -13.19
CA THR A 270 1.57 3.27 -13.66
C THR A 270 0.87 3.30 -15.01
N VAL A 271 1.32 2.44 -15.93
CA VAL A 271 0.78 2.24 -17.27
C VAL A 271 0.61 0.73 -17.46
N ASP A 272 -0.63 0.26 -17.45
CA ASP A 272 -0.92 -1.14 -17.75
C ASP A 272 -0.64 -1.44 -19.23
N THR A 273 -0.20 -2.67 -19.49
CA THR A 273 -0.05 -3.16 -20.87
C THR A 273 -1.24 -4.04 -21.21
N ALA A 274 -1.65 -4.09 -22.48
CA ALA A 274 -2.64 -5.09 -22.91
C ALA A 274 -1.99 -6.47 -23.16
N VAL A 275 -0.90 -6.80 -22.47
CA VAL A 275 -0.11 -8.02 -22.68
C VAL A 275 -0.25 -8.94 -21.49
N ASP A 276 -0.82 -10.12 -21.75
CA ASP A 276 -0.89 -11.23 -20.81
C ASP A 276 -0.06 -12.40 -21.32
N MET A 277 0.44 -13.21 -20.39
CA MET A 277 1.20 -14.41 -20.67
C MET A 277 0.85 -15.52 -19.69
N THR A 278 0.88 -16.76 -20.17
CA THR A 278 0.94 -17.95 -19.32
C THR A 278 2.38 -18.48 -19.30
N PRO A 279 3.10 -18.42 -18.16
CA PRO A 279 4.45 -18.96 -18.05
C PRO A 279 4.47 -20.46 -18.30
N ALA A 280 5.55 -20.97 -18.89
CA ALA A 280 5.72 -22.40 -19.18
C ALA A 280 6.78 -23.08 -18.31
N VAL A 281 7.60 -22.31 -17.60
CA VAL A 281 8.77 -22.80 -16.85
C VAL A 281 8.87 -22.16 -15.47
N LEU A 282 9.24 -22.95 -14.47
CA LEU A 282 9.46 -22.47 -13.09
C LEU A 282 10.84 -21.84 -12.88
N GLU A 283 11.77 -22.11 -13.78
CA GLU A 283 13.16 -21.66 -13.69
C GLU A 283 13.66 -21.21 -15.07
N VAL A 284 14.40 -20.12 -15.11
CA VAL A 284 15.05 -19.61 -16.32
C VAL A 284 16.52 -19.35 -16.03
N ASP A 285 17.39 -19.96 -16.82
CA ASP A 285 18.80 -19.60 -16.89
C ASP A 285 18.96 -18.30 -17.71
N PRO A 286 19.50 -17.21 -17.14
CA PRO A 286 19.69 -15.95 -17.84
C PRO A 286 20.60 -16.06 -19.06
N GLU A 287 21.51 -17.04 -19.11
CA GLU A 287 22.40 -17.24 -20.27
C GLU A 287 21.71 -17.98 -21.42
N GLN A 288 20.64 -18.73 -21.12
CA GLN A 288 19.92 -19.57 -22.08
C GLN A 288 18.39 -19.49 -21.86
N PRO A 289 17.77 -18.32 -22.07
CA PRO A 289 16.34 -18.16 -21.85
C PRO A 289 15.53 -19.07 -22.79
N PRO A 290 14.55 -19.85 -22.29
CA PRO A 290 13.75 -20.72 -23.14
C PRO A 290 12.78 -19.90 -23.99
N ALA A 291 12.70 -20.18 -25.30
CA ALA A 291 11.78 -19.48 -26.22
C ALA A 291 10.29 -19.67 -25.86
N THR A 292 9.95 -20.80 -25.21
CA THR A 292 8.57 -21.14 -24.81
C THR A 292 7.97 -20.25 -23.73
N SER A 293 8.78 -19.40 -23.09
CA SER A 293 8.35 -18.50 -22.02
C SER A 293 8.73 -17.05 -22.30
N ARG A 294 8.82 -16.68 -23.60
CA ARG A 294 9.14 -15.32 -24.05
C ARG A 294 7.93 -14.65 -24.70
N VAL A 295 7.79 -13.35 -24.48
CA VAL A 295 6.72 -12.54 -25.07
C VAL A 295 7.23 -11.15 -25.41
N PRO A 296 6.85 -10.60 -26.57
CA PRO A 296 7.10 -9.20 -26.88
C PRO A 296 6.24 -8.31 -25.98
N VAL A 297 6.87 -7.36 -25.28
CA VAL A 297 6.20 -6.34 -24.47
C VAL A 297 6.61 -4.98 -25.03
N PRO A 298 5.70 -4.21 -25.65
CA PRO A 298 6.07 -2.93 -26.26
C PRO A 298 6.57 -1.94 -25.20
N LEU A 299 7.52 -1.09 -25.58
CA LEU A 299 7.96 0.01 -24.74
C LEU A 299 6.80 1.00 -24.53
N PRO A 300 6.66 1.58 -23.33
CA PRO A 300 5.62 2.56 -23.06
C PRO A 300 5.88 3.92 -23.70
N PHE A 301 7.14 4.22 -24.04
CA PHE A 301 7.58 5.42 -24.75
C PHE A 301 8.98 5.20 -25.36
N SER A 302 9.34 6.00 -26.35
CA SER A 302 10.65 5.96 -27.03
C SER A 302 11.14 7.32 -27.54
N ASP A 303 10.39 8.38 -27.27
CA ASP A 303 10.51 9.71 -27.88
C ASP A 303 11.07 10.78 -26.92
N HIS A 304 11.23 10.47 -25.63
CA HIS A 304 11.73 11.39 -24.62
C HIS A 304 12.60 10.68 -23.57
N ALA A 305 13.40 11.48 -22.85
CA ALA A 305 14.18 10.99 -21.72
C ALA A 305 13.27 10.59 -20.56
N GLY A 306 13.55 9.43 -19.96
CA GLY A 306 12.72 8.89 -18.90
C GLY A 306 13.19 7.51 -18.46
N GLN A 307 12.46 6.93 -17.51
CA GLN A 307 12.71 5.57 -17.06
C GLN A 307 11.41 4.76 -17.06
N ALA A 308 11.48 3.50 -17.46
CA ALA A 308 10.39 2.56 -17.40
C ALA A 308 10.81 1.33 -16.58
N VAL A 309 9.96 0.87 -15.69
CA VAL A 309 10.14 -0.35 -14.90
C VAL A 309 9.03 -1.30 -15.23
N LEU A 310 9.36 -2.46 -15.79
CA LEU A 310 8.38 -3.50 -16.07
C LEU A 310 8.28 -4.43 -14.87
N TYR A 311 7.04 -4.77 -14.56
CA TYR A 311 6.69 -5.82 -13.63
C TYR A 311 5.80 -6.86 -14.31
N ALA A 312 6.02 -8.12 -13.97
CA ALA A 312 5.03 -9.18 -14.15
C ALA A 312 4.21 -9.29 -12.87
N VAL A 313 2.88 -9.29 -13.00
CA VAL A 313 1.93 -9.32 -11.89
C VAL A 313 1.05 -10.55 -12.03
N ARG A 314 0.93 -11.32 -10.95
CA ARG A 314 0.01 -12.46 -10.87
C ARG A 314 -1.04 -12.17 -9.81
N ARG A 315 -2.30 -12.26 -10.18
CA ARG A 315 -3.43 -12.13 -9.26
C ARG A 315 -3.77 -13.48 -8.62
N TYR A 316 -4.04 -13.48 -7.32
CA TYR A 316 -4.40 -14.68 -6.57
C TYR A 316 -5.29 -14.35 -5.37
N ARG A 317 -6.07 -15.33 -4.91
CA ARG A 317 -6.80 -15.25 -3.63
C ARG A 317 -6.15 -16.20 -2.64
N ARG A 318 -6.03 -15.80 -1.37
CA ARG A 318 -5.54 -16.70 -0.33
C ARG A 318 -6.60 -17.76 -0.03
N ALA A 319 -6.18 -18.99 0.16
CA ALA A 319 -7.02 -20.11 0.53
C ALA A 319 -7.72 -19.85 1.88
N ALA A 320 -7.04 -19.18 2.81
CA ALA A 320 -7.59 -18.81 4.11
C ALA A 320 -8.77 -17.81 4.03
N ASP A 321 -8.79 -16.96 2.99
CA ASP A 321 -9.81 -15.91 2.83
C ASP A 321 -11.07 -16.44 2.11
N GLY A 322 -11.04 -17.68 1.61
CA GLY A 322 -12.15 -18.32 0.91
C GLY A 322 -12.45 -17.72 -0.47
N PRO A 323 -13.57 -18.11 -1.11
CA PRO A 323 -13.91 -17.69 -2.48
C PRO A 323 -14.31 -16.21 -2.57
N GLU A 324 -14.82 -15.63 -1.49
CA GLU A 324 -15.14 -14.20 -1.38
C GLU A 324 -13.94 -13.35 -0.95
N GLY A 325 -12.77 -13.99 -0.78
CA GLY A 325 -11.53 -13.32 -0.43
C GLY A 325 -11.13 -12.26 -1.46
N VAL A 326 -10.48 -11.20 -0.96
CA VAL A 326 -9.95 -10.12 -1.80
C VAL A 326 -8.86 -10.68 -2.71
N GLU A 327 -8.92 -10.31 -3.99
CA GLU A 327 -7.86 -10.65 -4.94
C GLU A 327 -6.61 -9.81 -4.65
N LEU A 328 -5.48 -10.49 -4.51
CA LEU A 328 -4.18 -9.90 -4.21
C LEU A 328 -3.27 -9.95 -5.42
N GLU A 329 -2.36 -8.99 -5.53
CA GLU A 329 -1.34 -8.93 -6.59
C GLU A 329 0.02 -9.36 -6.06
N ALA A 330 0.57 -10.46 -6.59
CA ALA A 330 1.96 -10.84 -6.42
C ALA A 330 2.79 -10.22 -7.55
N ARG A 331 3.57 -9.20 -7.20
CA ARG A 331 4.42 -8.45 -8.14
C ARG A 331 5.83 -9.04 -8.18
N GLY A 332 6.30 -9.33 -9.39
CA GLY A 332 7.62 -9.89 -9.68
C GLY A 332 8.79 -8.93 -9.46
N ASN A 333 10.00 -9.42 -9.78
CA ASN A 333 11.20 -8.58 -9.78
C ASN A 333 11.09 -7.46 -10.84
N PRO A 334 11.69 -6.29 -10.59
CA PRO A 334 11.71 -5.20 -11.55
C PRO A 334 12.78 -5.41 -12.62
N VAL A 335 12.43 -5.09 -13.87
CA VAL A 335 13.39 -4.90 -14.97
C VAL A 335 13.27 -3.50 -15.55
N PHE A 336 14.38 -2.88 -15.92
CA PHE A 336 14.47 -1.44 -16.18
C PHE A 336 14.81 -1.12 -17.63
N VAL A 337 14.21 -0.06 -18.16
CA VAL A 337 14.62 0.60 -19.39
C VAL A 337 14.86 2.07 -19.06
N THR A 338 16.03 2.59 -19.36
CA THR A 338 16.36 4.01 -19.17
C THR A 338 16.66 4.65 -20.51
N LEU A 339 15.93 5.71 -20.84
CA LEU A 339 16.18 6.53 -22.03
C LEU A 339 16.84 7.84 -21.58
N HIS A 340 18.01 8.13 -22.13
CA HIS A 340 18.77 9.35 -21.84
C HIS A 340 19.01 10.17 -23.10
N GLY A 341 19.43 11.43 -22.92
CA GLY A 341 19.58 12.36 -24.05
C GLY A 341 18.23 12.76 -24.64
N GLY A 342 18.24 13.43 -25.80
CA GLY A 342 17.07 14.14 -26.32
C GLY A 342 16.85 15.43 -25.54
N GLY A 343 17.19 16.56 -26.15
CA GLY A 343 17.08 17.87 -25.51
C GLY A 343 15.64 18.20 -25.11
N ALA A 344 15.51 18.96 -24.02
CA ALA A 344 14.40 19.90 -23.87
C ALA A 344 14.60 21.08 -24.82
#